data_AF-A0A4P9Z9P4-F1
#
_entry.id   AF-A0A4P9Z9P4-F1
#
_cell.length_a   1.000
_cell.length_b   1.000
_cell.length_c   1.000
_cell.angle_alpha   90.00
_cell.angle_beta   90.00
_cell.angle_gamma   90.00
#
_symmetry.space_group_name_H-M   'P 1'
#
loop_
_entity.id
_entity.type
_entity.pdbx_description
1 polymer ?
#
loop_
_entity_poly.entity_id
_entity_poly.type
_entity_poly.pdbx_seq_one_letter_code
_entity_poly.pdbx_strand_id
1 'polypeptide(L)'
;MVIEGKDKPFKASAPQENRPPPVARISKIASLKKFPDTANALDLLHNVAKAVAPIIHEHRFDVGLLCEMDPKNPCLLGLNVNRGQKILIRLRPSHDKTSFYPMGDLIGTFLHELCHNVHGPHNPAFYNLLNSLKTQFETRSYKIQCFSAENRLGSSTRDKWLSAQRVRAARLKNLDSGVIKSESRRLGGSVVSVGDRRAAALEAAERRRRHNQWCPEAVAGDIPSGENLQIQDCIDLTGEDGHFQDTHVPPKIEVIDLTGD
;
A
#
# COMPACT_ATOMS: atom_id res chain seq x y z
N MET A 1 27.67 -43.35 -13.38
CA MET A 1 26.22 -43.11 -13.53
C MET A 1 26.00 -41.61 -13.33
N VAL A 2 25.95 -40.84 -14.43
CA VAL A 2 25.81 -39.38 -14.39
C VAL A 2 24.31 -39.08 -14.36
N ILE A 3 23.84 -38.43 -13.29
CA ILE A 3 22.42 -38.10 -13.12
C ILE A 3 22.22 -36.73 -13.76
N GLU A 4 21.77 -36.72 -15.01
CA GLU A 4 21.37 -35.48 -15.70
C GLU A 4 20.08 -34.94 -15.07
N GLY A 5 20.21 -33.84 -14.32
CA GLY A 5 19.08 -33.08 -13.81
C GLY A 5 18.33 -32.42 -14.97
N LYS A 6 17.11 -32.87 -15.24
CA LYS A 6 16.15 -32.16 -16.10
C LYS A 6 15.73 -30.88 -15.40
N ASP A 7 16.46 -29.79 -15.64
CA ASP A 7 16.00 -28.44 -15.34
C ASP A 7 14.74 -28.19 -16.16
N LYS A 8 13.58 -28.25 -15.51
CA LYS A 8 12.32 -27.86 -16.15
C LYS A 8 12.44 -26.36 -16.46
N PRO A 9 12.26 -25.93 -17.72
CA PRO A 9 12.26 -24.51 -18.03
C PRO A 9 11.18 -23.83 -17.19
N PHE A 10 11.53 -22.70 -16.54
CA PHE A 10 10.56 -21.81 -15.93
C PHE A 10 9.51 -21.51 -17.00
N LYS A 11 8.29 -22.03 -16.81
CA LYS A 11 7.18 -21.71 -17.70
C LYS A 11 6.98 -20.19 -17.63
N ALA A 12 7.25 -19.50 -18.73
CA ALA A 12 6.81 -18.13 -18.92
C ALA A 12 5.30 -18.09 -18.63
N SER A 13 4.89 -17.22 -17.71
CA SER A 13 3.48 -16.99 -17.41
C SER A 13 2.75 -16.58 -18.68
N ALA A 14 1.54 -17.10 -18.88
CA ALA A 14 0.69 -16.80 -20.03
C ALA A 14 0.49 -15.28 -20.21
N PRO A 15 0.13 -14.81 -21.42
CA PRO A 15 -0.10 -13.39 -21.67
C PRO A 15 -1.11 -12.82 -20.67
N GLN A 16 -0.66 -11.85 -19.86
CA GLN A 16 -1.32 -11.31 -18.67
C GLN A 16 -2.53 -10.41 -18.98
N GLU A 17 -3.13 -10.57 -20.16
CA GLU A 17 -4.02 -9.56 -20.74
C GLU A 17 -5.49 -9.71 -20.29
N ASN A 18 -5.90 -10.84 -19.69
CA ASN A 18 -7.24 -11.00 -19.09
C ASN A 18 -7.31 -11.77 -17.75
N ARG A 19 -6.64 -11.30 -16.70
CA ARG A 19 -6.75 -11.82 -15.33
C ARG A 19 -7.80 -11.05 -14.52
N PRO A 20 -8.83 -11.71 -13.97
CA PRO A 20 -9.76 -11.02 -13.09
C PRO A 20 -9.05 -10.53 -11.81
N PRO A 21 -9.51 -9.40 -11.22
CA PRO A 21 -8.99 -8.94 -9.94
C PRO A 21 -9.17 -10.03 -8.88
N PRO A 22 -8.18 -10.22 -7.98
CA PRO A 22 -8.22 -11.31 -7.02
C PRO A 22 -9.16 -11.03 -5.83
N VAL A 23 -9.71 -9.82 -5.74
CA VAL A 23 -10.55 -9.35 -4.64
C VAL A 23 -11.83 -8.80 -5.21
N ALA A 24 -13.00 -9.28 -4.75
CA ALA A 24 -14.30 -8.92 -5.30
C ALA A 24 -14.64 -7.42 -5.17
N ARG A 25 -14.09 -6.75 -4.16
CA ARG A 25 -14.28 -5.31 -3.90
C ARG A 25 -13.32 -4.40 -4.64
N ILE A 26 -12.49 -4.95 -5.54
CA ILE A 26 -11.63 -4.20 -6.45
C ILE A 26 -12.13 -4.45 -7.86
N SER A 27 -12.61 -3.41 -8.54
CA SER A 27 -13.28 -3.60 -9.84
C SER A 27 -12.28 -3.85 -10.97
N LYS A 28 -11.21 -3.04 -11.05
CA LYS A 28 -10.18 -3.14 -12.09
C LYS A 28 -8.77 -2.94 -11.52
N ILE A 29 -7.78 -3.60 -12.13
CA ILE A 29 -6.35 -3.42 -11.83
C ILE A 29 -5.62 -3.11 -13.14
N ALA A 30 -4.71 -2.14 -13.12
CA ALA A 30 -3.99 -1.68 -14.32
C ALA A 30 -2.53 -1.29 -14.03
N SER A 31 -1.63 -1.51 -15.00
CA SER A 31 -0.25 -1.01 -14.96
C SER A 31 0.02 -0.01 -16.10
N LEU A 32 1.15 0.70 -16.01
CA LEU A 32 1.53 1.68 -17.02
C LEU A 32 2.24 1.02 -18.21
N LYS A 33 1.72 1.22 -19.42
CA LYS A 33 2.27 0.64 -20.67
C LYS A 33 3.64 1.19 -21.06
N LYS A 34 3.97 2.40 -20.61
CA LYS A 34 5.19 3.12 -21.00
C LYS A 34 6.49 2.54 -20.41
N PHE A 35 6.41 1.63 -19.44
CA PHE A 35 7.57 1.07 -18.74
C PHE A 35 7.86 -0.38 -19.11
N PRO A 36 9.12 -0.83 -19.01
CA PRO A 36 9.46 -2.24 -19.17
C PRO A 36 8.82 -3.10 -18.07
N ASP A 37 8.65 -4.39 -18.32
CA ASP A 37 8.13 -5.38 -17.35
C ASP A 37 6.71 -5.06 -16.82
N THR A 38 5.81 -4.64 -17.69
CA THR A 38 4.40 -4.38 -17.36
C THR A 38 3.70 -5.59 -16.73
N ALA A 39 4.07 -6.81 -17.16
CA ALA A 39 3.58 -8.07 -16.61
C ALA A 39 3.94 -8.24 -15.13
N ASN A 40 5.19 -7.93 -14.76
CA ASN A 40 5.63 -8.02 -13.37
C ASN A 40 4.97 -6.94 -12.50
N ALA A 41 4.78 -5.72 -13.06
CA ALA A 41 4.04 -4.65 -12.39
C ALA A 41 2.58 -5.06 -12.08
N LEU A 42 1.89 -5.69 -13.03
CA LEU A 42 0.54 -6.24 -12.81
C LEU A 42 0.55 -7.34 -11.75
N ASP A 43 1.45 -8.32 -11.85
CA ASP A 43 1.54 -9.40 -10.86
C ASP A 43 1.80 -8.86 -9.45
N LEU A 44 2.63 -7.81 -9.33
CA LEU A 44 2.89 -7.13 -8.06
C LEU A 44 1.63 -6.46 -7.49
N LEU A 45 0.88 -5.71 -8.31
CA LEU A 45 -0.40 -5.11 -7.90
C LEU A 45 -1.43 -6.17 -7.48
N HIS A 46 -1.53 -7.27 -8.23
CA HIS A 46 -2.40 -8.39 -7.86
C HIS A 46 -1.99 -9.01 -6.53
N ASN A 47 -0.69 -9.15 -6.27
CA ASN A 47 -0.21 -9.68 -4.99
C ASN A 47 -0.48 -8.71 -3.84
N VAL A 48 -0.35 -7.38 -4.06
CA VAL A 48 -0.67 -6.36 -3.05
C VAL A 48 -2.16 -6.42 -2.72
N ALA A 49 -3.01 -6.47 -3.74
CA ALA A 49 -4.45 -6.63 -3.60
C ALA A 49 -4.82 -7.88 -2.79
N LYS A 50 -4.21 -9.04 -3.11
CA LYS A 50 -4.42 -10.29 -2.35
C LYS A 50 -4.02 -10.17 -0.90
N ALA A 51 -2.86 -9.57 -0.62
CA ALA A 51 -2.38 -9.42 0.75
C ALA A 51 -3.32 -8.56 1.61
N VAL A 52 -3.90 -7.51 1.03
CA VAL A 52 -4.77 -6.55 1.74
C VAL A 52 -6.26 -6.95 1.68
N ALA A 53 -6.62 -7.97 0.91
CA ALA A 53 -8.00 -8.45 0.75
C ALA A 53 -8.78 -8.67 2.07
N PRO A 54 -8.19 -9.25 3.14
CA PRO A 54 -8.91 -9.44 4.41
C PRO A 54 -9.34 -8.12 5.05
N ILE A 55 -8.51 -7.07 4.92
CA ILE A 55 -8.77 -5.75 5.48
C ILE A 55 -9.87 -5.05 4.68
N ILE A 56 -9.81 -5.14 3.34
CA ILE A 56 -10.82 -4.56 2.45
C ILE A 56 -12.21 -5.15 2.76
N HIS A 57 -12.30 -6.46 2.98
CA HIS A 57 -13.58 -7.11 3.32
C HIS A 57 -14.09 -6.74 4.71
N GLU A 58 -13.22 -6.68 5.71
CA GLU A 58 -13.62 -6.37 7.10
C GLU A 58 -14.10 -4.93 7.24
N HIS A 59 -13.39 -3.98 6.64
CA HIS A 59 -13.74 -2.55 6.70
C HIS A 59 -14.72 -2.13 5.60
N ARG A 60 -15.13 -3.06 4.73
CA ARG A 60 -16.01 -2.80 3.59
C ARG A 60 -15.51 -1.62 2.73
N PHE A 61 -14.22 -1.62 2.42
CA PHE A 61 -13.69 -0.67 1.45
C PHE A 61 -14.04 -1.11 0.04
N ASP A 62 -14.44 -0.17 -0.80
CA ASP A 62 -14.70 -0.39 -2.22
C ASP A 62 -13.66 0.39 -3.03
N VAL A 63 -13.02 -0.30 -3.97
CA VAL A 63 -11.99 0.28 -4.84
C VAL A 63 -12.40 0.08 -6.29
N GLY A 64 -12.59 1.19 -7.02
CA GLY A 64 -12.93 1.13 -8.44
C GLY A 64 -11.74 0.64 -9.26
N LEU A 65 -10.66 1.43 -9.28
CA LEU A 65 -9.45 1.13 -10.04
C LEU A 65 -8.22 1.18 -9.13
N LEU A 66 -7.43 0.10 -9.11
CA LEU A 66 -6.09 0.08 -8.52
C LEU A 66 -5.05 0.13 -9.64
N CYS A 67 -4.24 1.18 -9.71
CA CYS A 67 -3.31 1.36 -10.82
C CYS A 67 -1.92 1.85 -10.41
N GLU A 68 -0.91 1.53 -11.23
CA GLU A 68 0.43 2.13 -11.15
C GLU A 68 0.41 3.62 -11.54
N MET A 69 1.16 4.45 -10.82
CA MET A 69 1.46 5.84 -11.19
C MET A 69 2.95 6.13 -11.24
N ASP A 70 3.30 7.15 -12.02
CA ASP A 70 4.65 7.73 -12.04
C ASP A 70 4.55 9.26 -12.01
N PRO A 71 4.31 9.85 -10.83
CA PRO A 71 4.21 11.30 -10.67
C PRO A 71 5.58 11.97 -10.86
N LYS A 72 5.54 13.26 -11.21
CA LYS A 72 6.77 14.07 -11.33
C LYS A 72 7.41 14.30 -9.97
N ASN A 73 6.60 14.40 -8.93
CA ASN A 73 7.09 14.55 -7.56
C ASN A 73 7.66 13.20 -7.06
N PRO A 74 8.97 13.13 -6.73
CA PRO A 74 9.58 11.88 -6.28
C PRO A 74 9.08 11.40 -4.92
N CYS A 75 8.51 12.29 -4.10
CA CYS A 75 8.03 11.95 -2.76
C CYS A 75 6.61 11.37 -2.75
N LEU A 76 5.86 11.51 -3.86
CA LEU A 76 4.49 11.01 -3.96
C LEU A 76 4.50 9.50 -4.27
N LEU A 77 4.11 8.69 -3.29
CA LEU A 77 4.10 7.23 -3.40
C LEU A 77 2.71 6.64 -3.65
N GLY A 78 1.66 7.34 -3.28
CA GLY A 78 0.28 6.91 -3.46
C GLY A 78 -0.66 8.10 -3.62
N LEU A 79 -1.80 7.87 -4.26
CA LEU A 79 -2.84 8.87 -4.42
C LEU A 79 -4.23 8.20 -4.44
N ASN A 80 -5.10 8.66 -3.56
CA ASN A 80 -6.51 8.31 -3.55
C ASN A 80 -7.36 9.41 -4.20
N VAL A 81 -8.09 9.05 -5.25
CA VAL A 81 -9.05 9.93 -5.94
C VAL A 81 -10.47 9.52 -5.57
N ASN A 82 -11.25 10.50 -5.12
CA ASN A 82 -12.68 10.35 -4.79
C ASN A 82 -12.97 9.18 -3.83
N ARG A 83 -12.22 9.08 -2.73
CA ARG A 83 -12.45 8.13 -1.63
C ARG A 83 -12.56 6.66 -2.10
N GLY A 84 -11.65 6.24 -2.97
CA GLY A 84 -11.53 4.86 -3.44
C GLY A 84 -12.02 4.63 -4.87
N GLN A 85 -12.51 5.66 -5.56
CA GLN A 85 -12.83 5.52 -6.99
C GLN A 85 -11.60 5.10 -7.79
N LYS A 86 -10.46 5.75 -7.54
CA LYS A 86 -9.16 5.35 -8.09
C LYS A 86 -8.10 5.43 -7.01
N ILE A 87 -7.34 4.36 -6.84
CA ILE A 87 -6.16 4.33 -5.98
C ILE A 87 -4.96 4.09 -6.87
N LEU A 88 -4.02 5.02 -6.83
CA LEU A 88 -2.82 5.00 -7.62
C LEU A 88 -1.63 4.74 -6.70
N ILE A 89 -0.75 3.83 -7.08
CA ILE A 89 0.44 3.47 -6.28
C ILE A 89 1.68 3.54 -7.17
N ARG A 90 2.72 4.18 -6.64
CA ARG A 90 4.03 4.22 -7.26
C ARG A 90 4.74 2.89 -7.02
N LEU A 91 4.89 2.08 -8.07
CA LEU A 91 5.59 0.79 -7.98
C LEU A 91 7.10 0.91 -8.12
N ARG A 92 7.57 1.94 -8.82
CA ARG A 92 8.98 2.10 -9.24
C ARG A 92 9.60 3.36 -8.64
N PRO A 93 10.87 3.30 -8.19
CA PRO A 93 11.60 4.48 -7.76
C PRO A 93 11.60 5.62 -8.80
N SER A 94 11.82 6.85 -8.35
CA SER A 94 11.92 8.01 -9.25
C SER A 94 13.16 7.95 -10.13
N HIS A 95 14.28 7.50 -9.57
CA HIS A 95 15.59 7.42 -10.21
C HIS A 95 15.77 6.16 -11.07
N ASP A 96 15.01 5.10 -10.81
CA ASP A 96 15.13 3.83 -11.51
C ASP A 96 13.74 3.27 -11.86
N LYS A 97 13.49 3.11 -13.16
CA LYS A 97 12.22 2.56 -13.69
C LYS A 97 12.29 1.06 -13.96
N THR A 98 13.43 0.43 -13.75
CA THR A 98 13.60 -1.02 -13.98
C THR A 98 13.36 -1.83 -12.71
N SER A 99 13.63 -1.26 -11.54
CA SER A 99 13.37 -1.88 -10.24
C SER A 99 12.01 -1.51 -9.65
N PHE A 100 11.57 -2.32 -8.69
CA PHE A 100 10.31 -2.16 -7.97
C PHE A 100 10.55 -1.96 -6.47
N TYR A 101 9.65 -1.24 -5.82
CA TYR A 101 9.65 -1.14 -4.36
C TYR A 101 9.39 -2.50 -3.71
N PRO A 102 9.96 -2.75 -2.52
CA PRO A 102 9.64 -3.92 -1.73
C PRO A 102 8.14 -4.01 -1.45
N MET A 103 7.61 -5.23 -1.46
CA MET A 103 6.19 -5.50 -1.23
C MET A 103 5.64 -4.89 0.07
N GLY A 104 6.42 -4.92 1.15
CA GLY A 104 6.01 -4.35 2.43
C GLY A 104 5.75 -2.84 2.36
N ASP A 105 6.56 -2.12 1.58
CA ASP A 105 6.41 -0.67 1.40
C ASP A 105 5.17 -0.37 0.57
N LEU A 106 4.93 -1.16 -0.49
CA LEU A 106 3.73 -1.05 -1.33
C LEU A 106 2.44 -1.31 -0.55
N ILE A 107 2.44 -2.33 0.32
CA ILE A 107 1.31 -2.61 1.20
C ILE A 107 1.11 -1.46 2.19
N GLY A 108 2.19 -0.92 2.75
CA GLY A 108 2.13 0.24 3.65
C GLY A 108 1.48 1.46 2.99
N THR A 109 1.85 1.74 1.74
CA THR A 109 1.23 2.80 0.92
C THR A 109 -0.22 2.47 0.61
N PHE A 110 -0.56 1.25 0.22
CA PHE A 110 -1.95 0.90 -0.08
C PHE A 110 -2.88 1.03 1.14
N LEU A 111 -2.41 0.64 2.33
CA LEU A 111 -3.15 0.83 3.58
C LEU A 111 -3.33 2.32 3.92
N HIS A 112 -2.33 3.15 3.62
CA HIS A 112 -2.44 4.60 3.75
C HIS A 112 -3.55 5.15 2.84
N GLU A 113 -3.53 4.79 1.56
CA GLU A 113 -4.55 5.23 0.61
C GLU A 113 -5.94 4.74 0.99
N LEU A 114 -6.10 3.53 1.51
CA LEU A 114 -7.39 3.04 1.98
C LEU A 114 -7.94 3.87 3.15
N CYS A 115 -7.09 4.42 4.02
CA CYS A 115 -7.53 5.32 5.08
C CYS A 115 -8.17 6.60 4.51
N HIS A 116 -7.70 7.05 3.34
CA HIS A 116 -8.28 8.20 2.63
C HIS A 116 -9.70 7.97 2.10
N ASN A 117 -10.20 6.72 2.10
CA ASN A 117 -11.63 6.47 1.86
C ASN A 117 -12.52 7.05 2.97
N VAL A 118 -12.01 7.11 4.20
CA VAL A 118 -12.76 7.56 5.39
C VAL A 118 -12.33 8.96 5.81
N HIS A 119 -11.03 9.22 5.84
CA HIS A 119 -10.45 10.46 6.34
C HIS A 119 -9.55 11.12 5.28
N GLY A 120 -9.99 12.27 4.76
CA GLY A 120 -9.17 13.07 3.84
C GLY A 120 -7.90 13.62 4.50
N PRO A 121 -8.02 14.49 5.52
CA PRO A 121 -6.85 15.10 6.15
C PRO A 121 -6.10 14.13 7.07
N HIS A 122 -4.79 14.33 7.17
CA HIS A 122 -3.88 13.60 8.07
C HIS A 122 -4.03 14.02 9.54
N ASN A 123 -5.24 13.87 10.07
CA ASN A 123 -5.59 14.18 11.45
C ASN A 123 -5.27 12.99 12.39
N PRO A 124 -5.30 13.17 13.72
CA PRO A 124 -5.10 12.06 14.66
C PRO A 124 -6.04 10.86 14.40
N ALA A 125 -7.28 11.10 13.96
CA ALA A 125 -8.22 10.05 13.56
C ALA A 125 -7.71 9.19 12.39
N PHE A 126 -7.11 9.83 11.38
CA PHE A 126 -6.48 9.14 10.25
C PHE A 126 -5.36 8.20 10.73
N TYR A 127 -4.48 8.68 11.61
CA TYR A 127 -3.39 7.85 12.14
C TYR A 127 -3.86 6.72 13.04
N ASN A 128 -4.91 6.95 13.83
CA ASN A 128 -5.53 5.90 14.63
C ASN A 128 -6.08 4.78 13.74
N LEU A 129 -6.77 5.14 12.65
CA LEU A 129 -7.23 4.16 11.65
C LEU A 129 -6.05 3.45 10.99
N LEU A 130 -5.06 4.18 10.50
CA LEU A 130 -3.88 3.61 9.84
C LEU A 130 -3.12 2.62 10.75
N ASN A 131 -2.92 2.97 12.02
CA ASN A 131 -2.27 2.09 12.98
C ASN A 131 -3.11 0.84 13.27
N SER A 132 -4.43 0.99 13.36
CA SER A 132 -5.36 -0.13 13.48
C SER A 132 -5.26 -1.07 12.29
N LEU A 133 -5.30 -0.55 11.05
CA LEU A 133 -5.17 -1.35 9.83
C LEU A 133 -3.81 -2.07 9.74
N LYS A 134 -2.71 -1.38 10.06
CA LYS A 134 -1.37 -1.97 10.10
C LYS A 134 -1.27 -3.11 11.12
N THR A 135 -1.82 -2.91 12.32
CA THR A 135 -1.83 -3.94 13.37
C THR A 135 -2.64 -5.17 12.96
N GLN A 136 -3.80 -4.95 12.34
CA GLN A 136 -4.63 -6.03 11.79
C GLN A 136 -3.90 -6.79 10.67
N PHE A 137 -3.23 -6.07 9.77
CA PHE A 137 -2.42 -6.64 8.70
C PHE A 137 -1.29 -7.52 9.25
N GLU A 138 -0.51 -7.00 10.20
CA GLU A 138 0.60 -7.72 10.81
C GLU A 138 0.13 -8.97 11.56
N THR A 139 -0.97 -8.86 12.30
CA THR A 139 -1.52 -9.97 13.09
C THR A 139 -2.05 -11.08 12.18
N ARG A 140 -2.72 -10.74 11.08
CA ARG A 140 -3.15 -11.73 10.08
C ARG A 140 -1.99 -12.35 9.32
N SER A 141 -1.02 -11.52 8.93
CA SER A 141 0.21 -11.99 8.29
C SER A 141 0.92 -13.04 9.15
N TYR A 142 1.01 -12.79 10.46
CA TYR A 142 1.56 -13.73 11.43
C TYR A 142 0.73 -15.03 11.53
N LYS A 143 -0.61 -14.94 11.54
CA LYS A 143 -1.50 -16.10 11.67
C LYS A 143 -1.45 -17.04 10.44
N ILE A 144 -1.34 -16.48 9.23
CA ILE A 144 -1.17 -17.29 8.01
C ILE A 144 0.17 -18.04 8.04
N GLN A 145 1.20 -17.46 8.65
CA GLN A 145 2.53 -18.05 8.74
C GLN A 145 2.66 -19.10 9.86
N CYS A 146 1.88 -19.00 10.94
CA CYS A 146 1.94 -19.94 12.08
C CYS A 146 1.19 -21.25 11.84
N PHE A 147 0.36 -21.35 10.80
CA PHE A 147 -0.34 -22.60 10.44
C PHE A 147 0.54 -23.56 9.61
N SER A 148 1.84 -23.29 9.49
CA SER A 148 2.83 -24.09 8.73
C SER A 148 3.94 -24.70 9.59
N ALA A 149 3.82 -24.66 10.91
CA ALA A 149 4.62 -25.48 11.80
C ALA A 149 3.67 -26.51 12.43
N GLU A 150 4.15 -27.74 12.62
CA GLU A 150 3.44 -28.85 13.27
C GLU A 150 2.17 -29.37 12.54
N ASN A 151 2.38 -30.28 11.59
CA ASN A 151 1.46 -31.37 11.15
C ASN A 151 0.60 -31.28 9.87
N ARG A 152 0.87 -30.40 8.88
CA ARG A 152 0.40 -30.65 7.50
C ARG A 152 1.42 -30.25 6.43
N LEU A 153 1.98 -31.25 5.75
CA LEU A 153 2.77 -31.11 4.51
C LEU A 153 1.81 -30.90 3.34
N GLY A 154 2.04 -29.84 2.54
CA GLY A 154 1.34 -29.70 1.27
C GLY A 154 1.16 -28.26 0.80
N SER A 155 2.27 -27.64 0.38
CA SER A 155 2.33 -26.51 -0.56
C SER A 155 1.64 -25.20 -0.16
N SER A 156 2.45 -24.22 0.28
CA SER A 156 2.15 -22.81 0.05
C SER A 156 3.45 -22.11 -0.35
N THR A 157 3.42 -21.38 -1.46
CA THR A 157 4.49 -20.46 -1.85
C THR A 157 4.78 -19.54 -0.67
N ARG A 158 5.98 -19.67 -0.10
CA ARG A 158 6.44 -18.75 0.95
C ARG A 158 6.73 -17.43 0.28
N ASP A 159 5.82 -16.48 0.44
CA ASP A 159 6.05 -15.11 0.00
C ASP A 159 7.21 -14.52 0.81
N LYS A 160 8.37 -14.41 0.15
CA LYS A 160 9.68 -14.05 0.73
C LYS A 160 9.68 -12.69 1.45
N TRP A 161 8.67 -11.84 1.21
CA TRP A 161 8.57 -10.50 1.78
C TRP A 161 8.09 -10.46 3.24
N LEU A 162 7.49 -11.53 3.77
CA LEU A 162 6.98 -11.60 5.16
C LEU A 162 8.10 -11.71 6.22
N SER A 163 9.34 -11.36 5.86
CA SER A 163 10.55 -11.44 6.68
C SER A 163 10.57 -10.52 7.92
N ALA A 164 9.50 -9.74 8.14
CA ALA A 164 9.23 -9.00 9.38
C ALA A 164 9.41 -9.85 10.65
N GLN A 165 9.24 -11.18 10.54
CA GLN A 165 9.55 -12.16 11.57
C GLN A 165 11.01 -12.10 12.07
N ARG A 166 12.01 -11.95 11.19
CA ARG A 166 13.43 -11.91 11.60
C ARG A 166 13.72 -10.66 12.43
N VAL A 167 13.15 -9.53 12.02
CA VAL A 167 13.37 -8.24 12.70
C VAL A 167 12.69 -8.21 14.06
N ARG A 168 11.42 -8.66 14.15
CA ARG A 168 10.68 -8.69 15.43
C ARG A 168 11.24 -9.73 16.40
N ALA A 169 11.56 -10.93 15.94
CA ALA A 169 12.14 -11.97 16.79
C ALA A 169 13.55 -11.59 17.27
N ALA A 170 14.37 -10.97 16.41
CA ALA A 170 15.66 -10.42 16.83
C ALA A 170 15.49 -9.30 17.87
N ARG A 171 14.47 -8.43 17.71
CA ARG A 171 14.16 -7.37 18.68
C ARG A 171 13.71 -7.92 20.02
N LEU A 172 12.85 -8.95 20.04
CA LEU A 172 12.42 -9.62 21.27
C LEU A 172 13.56 -10.35 21.98
N LYS A 173 14.44 -11.04 21.24
CA LYS A 173 15.64 -11.67 21.81
C LYS A 173 16.60 -10.65 22.42
N ASN A 174 16.79 -9.50 21.76
CA ASN A 174 17.63 -8.42 22.30
C ASN A 174 17.01 -7.79 23.56
N LEU A 175 15.67 -7.73 23.66
CA LEU A 175 14.95 -7.27 24.86
C LEU A 175 15.07 -8.27 26.01
N ASP A 176 15.06 -9.57 25.71
CA ASP A 176 15.19 -10.66 26.70
C ASP A 176 16.61 -10.77 27.28
N SER A 177 17.64 -10.42 26.48
CA SER A 177 19.04 -10.35 26.95
C SER A 177 19.37 -9.09 27.78
N GLY A 178 18.45 -8.13 27.88
CA GLY A 178 18.64 -6.91 28.63
C GLY A 178 18.10 -7.04 30.04
N VAL A 179 18.97 -6.93 31.05
CA VAL A 179 18.57 -6.71 32.45
C VAL A 179 17.70 -5.44 32.51
N ILE A 180 16.38 -5.59 32.53
CA ILE A 180 15.44 -4.47 32.72
C ILE A 180 15.56 -4.06 34.20
N LYS A 181 16.44 -3.10 34.50
CA LYS A 181 16.35 -2.35 35.76
C LYS A 181 14.98 -1.68 35.77
N SER A 182 14.13 -2.06 36.72
CA SER A 182 12.84 -1.43 36.97
C SER A 182 13.07 0.00 37.48
N GLU A 183 13.24 0.96 36.57
CA GLU A 183 13.18 2.39 36.89
C GLU A 183 11.73 2.85 36.69
N SER A 184 11.09 3.33 37.75
CA SER A 184 9.78 3.97 37.72
C SER A 184 9.89 5.38 37.11
N ARG A 185 10.18 5.45 35.82
CA ARG A 185 10.23 6.73 35.10
C ARG A 185 8.82 7.13 34.67
N ARG A 186 8.32 8.25 35.20
CA ARG A 186 7.09 8.89 34.70
C ARG A 186 7.25 9.17 33.21
N LEU A 187 6.46 8.49 32.38
CA LEU A 187 6.34 8.77 30.95
C LEU A 187 5.41 9.98 30.80
N GLY A 188 6.00 11.14 30.52
CA GLY A 188 5.30 12.42 30.41
C GLY A 188 5.39 13.23 31.71
N GLY A 189 6.07 14.38 31.63
CA GLY A 189 6.24 15.29 32.76
C GLY A 189 7.66 15.80 33.01
N SER A 190 8.58 15.69 32.04
CA SER A 190 9.84 16.43 32.18
C SER A 190 9.53 17.93 32.09
N VAL A 191 9.96 18.71 33.07
CA VAL A 191 9.88 20.17 33.04
C VAL A 191 10.89 20.64 32.01
N VAL A 192 10.45 20.71 30.75
CA VAL A 192 11.28 21.15 29.63
C VAL A 192 11.59 22.64 29.85
N SER A 193 12.88 23.00 29.93
CA SER A 193 13.31 24.40 30.08
C SER A 193 12.75 25.24 28.93
N VAL A 194 12.52 26.54 29.13
CA VAL A 194 11.86 27.38 28.11
C VAL A 194 12.62 27.38 26.77
N GLY A 195 13.95 27.23 26.79
CA GLY A 195 14.78 27.06 25.58
C GLY A 195 14.51 25.73 24.86
N ASP A 196 14.34 24.65 25.63
CA ASP A 196 14.05 23.31 25.10
C ASP A 196 12.61 23.20 24.56
N ARG A 197 11.65 24.02 25.05
CA ARG A 197 10.28 24.05 24.50
C ARG A 197 10.24 24.58 23.09
N ARG A 198 11.03 25.61 22.77
CA ARG A 198 11.13 26.17 21.42
C ARG A 198 11.77 25.17 20.46
N ALA A 199 12.83 24.49 20.89
CA ALA A 199 13.46 23.42 20.14
C ALA A 199 12.51 22.23 19.92
N ALA A 200 11.81 21.78 20.97
CA ALA A 200 10.84 20.69 20.87
C ALA A 200 9.64 21.05 19.97
N ALA A 201 9.16 22.30 20.03
CA ALA A 201 8.10 22.78 19.14
C ALA A 201 8.57 22.86 17.67
N LEU A 202 9.79 23.37 17.42
CA LEU A 202 10.41 23.37 16.09
C LEU A 202 10.59 21.94 15.56
N GLU A 203 11.12 21.04 16.38
CA GLU A 203 11.33 19.64 16.01
C GLU A 203 10.00 18.91 15.77
N ALA A 204 8.97 19.20 16.57
CA ALA A 204 7.62 18.69 16.34
C ALA A 204 7.00 19.25 15.05
N ALA A 205 7.21 20.54 14.75
CA ALA A 205 6.78 21.16 13.50
C ALA A 205 7.53 20.56 12.30
N GLU A 206 8.83 20.31 12.42
CA GLU A 206 9.61 19.63 11.39
C GLU A 206 9.15 18.20 11.15
N ARG A 207 8.83 17.44 12.21
CA ARG A 207 8.25 16.09 12.07
C ARG A 207 6.94 16.14 11.30
N ARG A 208 6.04 17.08 11.61
CA ARG A 208 4.80 17.29 10.85
C ARG A 208 5.10 17.67 9.39
N ARG A 209 6.08 18.54 9.14
CA ARG A 209 6.49 18.93 7.78
C ARG A 209 7.02 17.75 6.98
N ARG A 210 7.88 16.91 7.58
CA ARG A 210 8.38 15.67 6.96
C ARG A 210 7.26 14.67 6.72
N HIS A 211 6.22 14.69 7.55
CA HIS A 211 5.06 13.82 7.35
C HIS A 211 4.23 14.23 6.15
N ASN A 212 3.96 15.53 5.97
CA ASN A 212 3.28 16.05 4.77
C ASN A 212 4.08 15.79 3.49
N GLN A 213 5.41 15.66 3.57
CA GLN A 213 6.22 15.29 2.39
C GLN A 213 5.93 13.88 1.88
N TRP A 214 5.41 12.97 2.72
CA TRP A 214 5.08 11.61 2.31
C TRP A 214 3.82 11.56 1.41
N CYS A 215 2.95 12.55 1.54
CA CYS A 215 1.73 12.71 0.74
C CYS A 215 1.47 14.20 0.46
N PRO A 216 2.23 14.79 -0.49
CA PRO A 216 1.92 16.13 -0.98
C PRO A 216 0.59 16.12 -1.73
N GLU A 217 -0.12 17.25 -1.71
CA GLU A 217 -1.34 17.42 -2.47
C GLU A 217 -1.08 17.20 -3.97
N ALA A 218 -1.92 16.40 -4.61
CA ALA A 218 -1.73 16.03 -6.00
C ALA A 218 -2.09 17.19 -6.93
N VAL A 219 -1.28 17.39 -7.97
CA VAL A 219 -1.59 18.32 -9.06
C VAL A 219 -2.13 17.55 -10.26
N ALA A 220 -2.93 18.20 -11.12
CA ALA A 220 -3.64 17.56 -12.23
C ALA A 220 -2.75 16.72 -13.19
N GLY A 221 -1.44 16.96 -13.24
CA GLY A 221 -0.48 16.20 -14.05
C GLY A 221 0.01 14.88 -13.46
N ASP A 222 -0.33 14.55 -12.20
CA ASP A 222 0.12 13.32 -11.55
C ASP A 222 -0.85 12.14 -11.76
N ILE A 223 -2.04 12.41 -12.29
CA ILE A 223 -3.03 11.38 -12.64
C ILE A 223 -2.74 10.91 -14.08
N PRO A 224 -2.46 9.61 -14.31
CA PRO A 224 -2.20 9.11 -15.65
C PRO A 224 -3.46 9.25 -16.53
N SER A 225 -3.29 9.79 -17.74
CA SER A 225 -4.32 9.87 -18.76
C SER A 225 -4.71 8.47 -19.27
N GLY A 226 -6.00 8.24 -19.49
CA GLY A 226 -6.61 6.94 -19.83
C GLY A 226 -5.88 6.13 -20.91
N GLU A 227 -5.31 6.82 -21.90
CA GLU A 227 -4.60 6.23 -23.05
C GLU A 227 -3.32 5.47 -22.66
N ASN A 228 -2.68 5.84 -21.54
CA ASN A 228 -1.43 5.22 -21.08
C ASN A 228 -1.62 4.06 -20.10
N LEU A 229 -2.85 3.71 -19.75
CA LEU A 229 -3.16 2.58 -18.87
C LEU A 229 -3.35 1.29 -19.68
N GLN A 230 -2.81 0.18 -19.18
CA GLN A 230 -3.29 -1.15 -19.55
C GLN A 230 -4.44 -1.51 -18.62
N ILE A 231 -5.63 -1.02 -18.97
CA ILE A 231 -6.86 -1.39 -18.28
C ILE A 231 -7.23 -2.79 -18.74
N GLN A 232 -7.25 -3.71 -17.79
CA GLN A 232 -7.82 -5.03 -17.98
C GLN A 232 -9.33 -4.90 -17.81
N ASP A 233 -10.05 -4.84 -18.91
CA ASP A 233 -11.51 -4.86 -18.88
C ASP A 233 -11.98 -6.27 -18.54
N CYS A 234 -12.66 -6.42 -17.41
CA CYS A 234 -13.38 -7.65 -17.09
C CYS A 234 -14.49 -7.82 -18.13
N ILE A 235 -14.38 -8.90 -18.92
CA ILE A 235 -15.40 -9.31 -19.88
C ILE A 235 -16.70 -9.56 -19.11
N ASP A 236 -17.71 -8.81 -19.50
CA ASP A 236 -19.09 -8.91 -19.03
C ASP A 236 -19.69 -10.24 -19.51
N LEU A 237 -20.11 -11.09 -18.57
CA LEU A 237 -20.88 -12.30 -18.85
C LEU A 237 -22.15 -12.25 -18.00
N THR A 238 -23.10 -11.39 -18.36
CA THR A 238 -24.48 -11.77 -18.77
C THR A 238 -25.39 -10.54 -18.83
N GLY A 239 -25.87 -10.23 -20.04
CA GLY A 239 -27.24 -9.82 -20.33
C GLY A 239 -27.87 -8.60 -19.64
N GLU A 240 -28.15 -7.60 -20.48
CA GLU A 240 -29.24 -6.60 -20.39
C GLU A 240 -28.92 -5.24 -19.75
N ASP A 241 -28.68 -4.28 -20.65
CA ASP A 241 -29.16 -2.90 -20.64
C ASP A 241 -28.86 -2.03 -19.41
N GLY A 242 -27.58 -1.70 -19.22
CA GLY A 242 -27.13 -0.63 -18.33
C GLY A 242 -26.37 0.44 -19.09
N HIS A 243 -27.06 1.44 -19.60
CA HIS A 243 -26.48 2.63 -20.25
C HIS A 243 -25.60 3.40 -19.23
N PHE A 244 -24.30 3.09 -19.16
CA PHE A 244 -23.34 3.89 -18.38
C PHE A 244 -23.00 5.15 -19.18
N GLN A 245 -23.79 6.20 -18.96
CA GLN A 245 -23.53 7.50 -19.54
C GLN A 245 -22.19 8.03 -19.02
N ASP A 246 -21.26 8.21 -19.94
CA ASP A 246 -20.01 8.94 -19.74
C ASP A 246 -20.36 10.42 -19.53
N THR A 247 -20.86 10.76 -18.33
CA THR A 247 -20.99 12.15 -17.95
C THR A 247 -19.59 12.65 -17.64
N HIS A 248 -18.97 13.27 -18.62
CA HIS A 248 -17.79 14.10 -18.48
C HIS A 248 -18.11 15.28 -17.54
N VAL A 249 -18.18 14.99 -16.25
CA VAL A 249 -18.16 15.98 -15.18
C VAL A 249 -16.69 16.17 -14.85
N PRO A 250 -16.13 17.39 -15.01
CA PRO A 250 -14.75 17.64 -14.62
C PRO A 250 -14.57 17.27 -13.15
N PRO A 251 -13.40 16.72 -12.74
CA PRO A 251 -13.18 16.34 -11.36
C PRO A 251 -13.40 17.58 -10.49
N LYS A 252 -14.40 17.51 -9.61
CA LYS A 252 -14.64 18.56 -8.63
C LYS A 252 -13.53 18.46 -7.60
N ILE A 253 -12.47 19.23 -7.83
CA ILE A 253 -11.43 19.47 -6.83
C ILE A 253 -12.11 20.33 -5.77
N GLU A 254 -12.54 19.71 -4.67
CA GLU A 254 -13.01 20.46 -3.52
C GLU A 254 -11.80 21.13 -2.87
N VAL A 255 -11.59 22.40 -3.22
CA VAL A 255 -10.69 23.32 -2.52
C VAL A 255 -11.29 23.54 -1.14
N ILE A 256 -10.80 22.81 -0.15
CA ILE A 256 -11.09 23.09 1.26
C ILE A 256 -10.23 24.30 1.63
N ASP A 257 -10.84 25.47 1.63
CA ASP A 257 -10.23 26.70 2.15
C ASP A 257 -9.91 26.50 3.64
N LEU A 258 -8.62 26.55 3.99
CA LEU A 258 -8.12 26.37 5.36
C LEU A 258 -7.83 27.72 6.04
N THR A 259 -8.45 28.81 5.59
CA THR A 259 -8.40 30.10 6.29
C THR A 259 -9.81 30.61 6.62
N GLY A 260 -10.29 30.28 7.81
CA GLY A 260 -11.55 30.82 8.35
C GLY A 260 -11.73 30.47 9.83
N ASP A 261 -11.31 31.43 10.67
CA ASP A 261 -11.53 31.65 12.11
C ASP A 261 -11.03 30.64 13.16
#